data_AF-A0A936WN17-F1
#
_entry.id   AF-A0A936WN17-F1
#
_cell.length_a   1.000
_cell.length_b   1.000
_cell.length_c   1.000
_cell.angle_alpha   90.00
_cell.angle_beta   90.00
_cell.angle_gamma   90.00
#
_symmetry.space_group_name_H-M   'P 1'
#
loop_
_entity.id
_entity.type
_entity.pdbx_description
1 polymer ?
#
loop_
_entity_poly.entity_id
_entity_poly.type
_entity_poly.pdbx_seq_one_letter_code
_entity_poly.pdbx_strand_id
1 'polypeptide(L)'
;MGLARAHLMAGSPDLALVPLELLEKSKPEVQPAKRELLIARTLEKKGRVDDALRFYERAAAHASGAEAFFRQGLFLARLGRKEEAKKILEQVLSQAKSSGKIYRRLERDWIQRSKRVLAELRK
;
A
#
# COMPACT_ATOMS: atom_id res chain seq x y z
N MET A 1 -5.56 13.76 -27.40
CA MET A 1 -4.53 14.18 -26.43
C MET A 1 -5.20 14.35 -25.08
N GLY A 2 -5.26 13.26 -24.30
CA GLY A 2 -5.92 13.20 -22.99
C GLY A 2 -5.01 13.84 -21.95
N LEU A 3 -5.43 15.01 -21.47
CA LEU A 3 -4.60 15.93 -20.73
C LEU A 3 -4.37 15.42 -19.30
N ALA A 4 -3.09 15.41 -18.92
CA ALA A 4 -2.53 15.35 -17.58
C ALA A 4 -3.02 16.46 -16.62
N ARG A 5 -4.29 16.87 -16.71
CA ARG A 5 -4.86 18.03 -16.03
C ARG A 5 -5.41 17.66 -14.67
N ALA A 6 -4.50 17.48 -13.71
CA ALA A 6 -4.83 17.62 -12.30
C ALA A 6 -3.61 18.02 -11.43
N HIS A 7 -2.67 18.81 -11.97
CA HIS A 7 -1.46 19.23 -11.23
C HIS A 7 -1.25 20.74 -11.15
N LEU A 8 -2.28 21.50 -10.79
CA LEU A 8 -2.10 22.92 -10.46
C LEU A 8 -2.86 23.35 -9.20
N MET A 9 -2.48 22.81 -8.05
CA MET A 9 -2.64 23.57 -6.81
C MET A 9 -1.55 23.33 -5.74
N ALA A 10 -0.68 22.33 -5.92
CA ALA A 10 0.45 22.11 -5.01
C ALA A 10 1.70 21.65 -5.79
N GLY A 11 2.49 22.62 -6.27
CA GLY A 11 3.96 22.62 -6.49
C GLY A 11 4.78 21.41 -6.96
N SER A 12 4.20 20.25 -7.28
CA SER A 12 4.97 19.00 -7.51
C SER A 12 4.51 18.32 -8.81
N PRO A 13 5.10 18.67 -9.97
CA PRO A 13 4.73 18.09 -11.27
C PRO A 13 5.14 16.61 -11.43
N ASP A 14 6.16 16.13 -10.70
CA ASP A 14 6.67 14.74 -10.81
C ASP A 14 5.73 13.67 -10.24
N LEU A 15 4.77 14.06 -9.41
CA LEU A 15 3.79 13.16 -8.75
C LEU A 15 2.68 12.66 -9.68
N ALA A 16 2.44 13.40 -10.77
CA ALA A 16 1.26 13.25 -11.63
C ALA A 16 1.31 12.09 -12.62
N LEU A 17 2.49 11.89 -13.20
CA LEU A 17 2.59 11.24 -14.50
C LEU A 17 2.44 9.72 -14.39
N VAL A 18 2.85 9.17 -13.26
CA VAL A 18 3.07 7.74 -13.11
C VAL A 18 1.80 6.92 -12.85
N PRO A 19 0.80 7.42 -12.09
CA PRO A 19 -0.34 6.59 -11.77
C PRO A 19 -1.52 6.80 -12.72
N LEU A 20 -1.71 7.99 -13.30
CA LEU A 20 -2.86 8.28 -14.16
C LEU A 20 -2.82 7.52 -15.49
N GLU A 21 -1.66 7.40 -16.14
CA GLU A 21 -1.52 6.62 -17.38
C GLU A 21 -1.88 5.13 -17.19
N LEU A 22 -1.56 4.59 -16.01
CA LEU A 22 -1.87 3.20 -15.67
C LEU A 22 -3.34 3.02 -15.24
N LEU A 23 -3.92 4.07 -14.65
CA LEU A 23 -5.31 4.09 -14.21
C LEU A 23 -6.30 4.30 -15.35
N GLU A 24 -5.98 5.12 -16.36
CA GLU A 24 -6.83 5.29 -17.54
C GLU A 24 -6.95 3.98 -18.34
N LYS A 25 -5.94 3.12 -18.27
CA LYS A 25 -6.01 1.76 -18.85
C LYS A 25 -6.82 0.78 -18.00
N SER A 26 -7.07 1.08 -16.73
CA SER A 26 -7.87 0.25 -15.83
C SER A 26 -9.29 0.80 -15.73
N LYS A 27 -10.31 -0.06 -15.85
CA LYS A 27 -11.71 0.36 -15.80
C LYS A 27 -12.00 1.30 -14.60
N PRO A 28 -12.89 2.31 -14.75
CA PRO A 28 -13.23 3.28 -13.69
C PRO A 28 -13.83 2.69 -12.40
N GLU A 29 -14.05 1.39 -12.34
CA GLU A 29 -14.61 0.65 -11.21
C GLU A 29 -13.56 0.15 -10.19
N VAL A 30 -12.28 0.55 -10.35
CA VAL A 30 -11.23 0.18 -9.38
C VAL A 30 -11.48 0.90 -8.06
N GLN A 31 -11.75 0.14 -7.00
CA GLN A 31 -11.91 0.65 -5.63
C GLN A 31 -10.75 1.60 -5.25
N PRO A 32 -11.02 2.70 -4.53
CA PRO A 32 -10.03 3.74 -4.22
C PRO A 32 -8.76 3.18 -3.57
N ALA A 33 -8.89 2.24 -2.65
CA ALA A 33 -7.76 1.56 -2.02
C ALA A 33 -6.85 0.82 -3.01
N LYS A 34 -7.44 0.13 -4.00
CA LYS A 34 -6.68 -0.60 -5.03
C LYS A 34 -5.95 0.36 -5.96
N ARG A 35 -6.61 1.46 -6.31
CA ARG A 35 -6.00 2.55 -7.08
C ARG A 35 -4.78 3.08 -6.34
N GLU A 36 -4.95 3.54 -5.11
CA GLU A 36 -3.88 4.13 -4.29
C GLU A 36 -2.73 3.14 -4.05
N LEU A 37 -3.04 1.86 -3.86
CA LEU A 37 -2.03 0.82 -3.71
C LEU A 37 -1.16 0.67 -4.97
N LEU A 38 -1.76 0.75 -6.15
CA LEU A 38 -1.05 0.67 -7.42
C LEU A 38 -0.11 1.88 -7.60
N ILE A 39 -0.58 3.08 -7.20
CA ILE A 39 0.22 4.30 -7.19
C ILE A 39 1.46 4.10 -6.30
N ALA A 40 1.25 3.69 -5.05
CA ALA A 40 2.31 3.49 -4.07
C ALA A 40 3.39 2.54 -4.57
N ARG A 41 2.99 1.39 -5.14
CA ARG A 41 3.91 0.41 -5.72
C ARG A 41 4.73 0.95 -6.89
N THR A 42 4.14 1.84 -7.69
CA THR A 42 4.85 2.38 -8.85
C THR A 42 5.85 3.46 -8.42
N LEU A 43 5.49 4.26 -7.42
CA LEU A 43 6.39 5.23 -6.80
C LEU A 43 7.55 4.53 -6.07
N GLU A 44 7.28 3.43 -5.37
CA GLU A 44 8.31 2.56 -4.76
C GLU A 44 9.32 2.10 -5.83
N LYS A 45 8.85 1.57 -6.96
CA LYS A 45 9.72 1.15 -8.07
C LYS A 45 10.55 2.28 -8.67
N LYS A 46 10.05 3.52 -8.60
CA LYS A 46 10.76 4.71 -9.06
C LYS A 46 11.66 5.34 -8.00
N GLY A 47 11.77 4.72 -6.81
CA GLY A 47 12.57 5.24 -5.70
C GLY A 47 12.00 6.51 -5.05
N ARG A 48 10.74 6.87 -5.34
CA ARG A 48 10.07 8.03 -4.73
C ARG A 48 9.51 7.65 -3.36
N VAL A 49 10.40 7.59 -2.39
CA VAL A 49 10.14 7.02 -1.05
C VAL A 49 9.01 7.71 -0.30
N ASP A 50 9.07 9.04 -0.17
CA ASP A 50 8.08 9.80 0.60
C ASP A 50 6.67 9.67 0.01
N ASP A 51 6.57 9.83 -1.31
CA ASP A 51 5.29 9.70 -2.00
C ASP A 51 4.74 8.28 -1.93
N ALA A 52 5.59 7.27 -2.10
CA ALA A 52 5.18 5.88 -1.97
C ALA A 52 4.58 5.62 -0.58
N LEU A 53 5.18 6.14 0.50
CA LEU A 53 4.62 6.04 1.85
C LEU A 53 3.25 6.71 1.95
N ARG A 54 3.12 7.96 1.49
CA ARG A 54 1.84 8.70 1.55
C ARG A 54 0.71 7.95 0.82
N PHE A 55 1.00 7.36 -0.33
CA PHE A 55 0.01 6.56 -1.07
C PHE A 55 -0.25 5.20 -0.43
N TYR A 56 0.73 4.57 0.20
CA TYR A 56 0.51 3.36 0.98
C TYR A 56 -0.42 3.62 2.18
N GLU A 57 -0.23 4.72 2.90
CA GLU A 57 -1.08 5.12 4.02
C GLU A 57 -2.53 5.36 3.58
N ARG A 58 -2.72 6.08 2.46
CA ARG A 58 -4.05 6.30 1.89
C ARG A 58 -4.71 5.00 1.46
N ALA A 59 -3.96 4.13 0.77
CA ALA A 59 -4.45 2.82 0.38
C ALA A 59 -4.89 1.99 1.59
N ALA A 60 -4.11 2.03 2.67
CA ALA A 60 -4.42 1.33 3.91
C ALA A 60 -5.65 1.90 4.63
N ALA A 61 -5.83 3.23 4.63
CA ALA A 61 -7.00 3.88 5.22
C ALA A 61 -8.34 3.46 4.58
N HIS A 62 -8.32 3.12 3.29
CA HIS A 62 -9.52 2.69 2.56
C HIS A 62 -9.58 1.18 2.30
N ALA A 63 -8.56 0.41 2.68
CA ALA A 63 -8.48 -1.00 2.37
C ALA A 63 -9.38 -1.85 3.28
N SER A 64 -10.21 -2.69 2.66
CA SER A 64 -10.97 -3.72 3.37
C SER A 64 -10.16 -5.01 3.61
N GLY A 65 -8.95 -5.12 3.05
CA GLY A 65 -8.10 -6.33 3.09
C GLY A 65 -6.69 -6.05 3.62
N ALA A 66 -5.93 -7.12 3.85
CA ALA A 66 -4.62 -7.08 4.46
C ALA A 66 -3.49 -6.65 3.51
N GLU A 67 -3.72 -6.67 2.20
CA GLU A 67 -2.68 -6.42 1.20
C GLU A 67 -2.02 -5.04 1.36
N ALA A 68 -2.82 -3.97 1.50
CA ALA A 68 -2.30 -2.61 1.59
C ALA A 68 -1.41 -2.42 2.83
N PHE A 69 -1.91 -2.85 3.99
CA PHE A 69 -1.16 -2.86 5.25
C PHE A 69 0.12 -3.69 5.16
N PHE A 70 0.05 -4.91 4.60
CA PHE A 70 1.24 -5.75 4.44
C PHE A 70 2.31 -5.06 3.59
N ARG A 71 1.91 -4.47 2.44
CA ARG A 71 2.86 -3.81 1.54
C ARG A 71 3.46 -2.55 2.15
N GLN A 72 2.65 -1.75 2.86
CA GLN A 72 3.15 -0.61 3.63
C GLN A 72 4.19 -1.06 4.66
N GLY A 73 3.88 -2.10 5.45
CA GLY A 73 4.80 -2.64 6.46
C GLY A 73 6.09 -3.18 5.84
N LEU A 74 6.00 -3.89 4.73
CA LEU A 74 7.19 -4.37 3.99
C LEU A 74 8.03 -3.21 3.46
N PHE A 75 7.40 -2.16 2.94
CA PHE A 75 8.11 -1.00 2.44
C PHE A 75 8.83 -0.24 3.57
N LEU A 76 8.15 -0.01 4.70
CA LEU A 76 8.76 0.56 5.90
C LEU A 76 9.95 -0.27 6.40
N ALA A 77 9.84 -1.60 6.38
CA ALA A 77 10.94 -2.49 6.76
C ALA A 77 12.16 -2.31 5.85
N ARG A 78 11.96 -2.17 4.53
CA ARG A 78 13.02 -1.91 3.55
C ARG A 78 13.68 -0.55 3.74
N LEU A 79 12.95 0.44 4.25
CA LEU A 79 13.46 1.76 4.59
C LEU A 79 14.20 1.80 5.93
N GLY A 80 14.34 0.66 6.63
CA GLY A 80 14.96 0.60 7.96
C GLY A 80 14.06 1.07 9.10
N ARG A 81 12.81 1.47 8.82
CA ARG A 81 11.81 1.89 9.80
C ARG A 81 11.15 0.67 10.45
N LYS A 82 11.97 -0.14 11.14
CA LYS A 82 11.59 -1.46 11.66
C LYS A 82 10.42 -1.39 12.65
N GLU A 83 10.40 -0.40 13.53
CA GLU A 83 9.36 -0.28 14.56
C GLU A 83 7.99 0.09 13.96
N GLU A 84 7.96 1.01 12.99
CA GLU A 84 6.74 1.34 12.23
C GLU A 84 6.26 0.13 11.42
N ALA A 85 7.19 -0.57 10.75
CA ALA A 85 6.87 -1.78 10.02
C ALA A 85 6.24 -2.85 10.91
N LYS A 86 6.78 -3.07 12.12
CA LYS A 86 6.22 -4.03 13.09
C LYS A 86 4.78 -3.66 13.45
N LYS A 87 4.53 -2.40 13.82
CA LYS A 87 3.17 -1.93 14.18
C LYS A 87 2.15 -2.22 13.08
N ILE A 88 2.49 -1.88 11.83
CA ILE A 88 1.59 -2.09 10.69
C ILE A 88 1.36 -3.58 10.42
N LEU A 89 2.40 -4.41 10.48
CA LEU A 89 2.27 -5.85 10.25
C LEU A 89 1.52 -6.55 11.40
N GLU A 90 1.65 -6.07 12.64
CA GLU A 90 0.89 -6.57 13.79
C GLU A 90 -0.59 -6.21 13.67
N GLN A 91 -0.93 -5.05 13.10
CA GLN A 91 -2.31 -4.68 12.79
C GLN A 91 -2.96 -5.69 11.82
N VAL A 92 -2.24 -6.16 10.80
CA VAL A 92 -2.73 -7.23 9.89
C VAL A 92 -3.11 -8.48 10.66
N LEU A 93 -2.26 -8.90 11.61
CA LEU A 93 -2.50 -10.11 12.41
C LEU A 93 -3.65 -9.91 13.40
N SER A 94 -3.74 -8.73 14.01
CA SER A 94 -4.81 -8.37 14.94
C SER A 94 -6.18 -8.37 14.24
N GLN A 95 -6.26 -7.71 13.07
CA GLN A 95 -7.48 -7.69 12.26
C GLN A 95 -7.87 -9.11 11.83
N ALA A 96 -6.92 -9.93 11.40
CA ALA A 96 -7.19 -11.32 11.05
C ALA A 96 -7.70 -12.15 12.25
N LYS A 97 -7.19 -11.91 13.46
CA LYS A 97 -7.63 -12.60 14.69
C LYS A 97 -9.07 -12.20 15.06
N SER A 98 -9.41 -10.93 14.93
CA SER A 98 -10.74 -10.41 15.22
C SER A 98 -11.76 -10.65 14.11
N SER A 99 -11.35 -11.19 12.95
CA SER A 99 -12.19 -11.41 11.78
C SER A 99 -12.66 -12.86 11.64
N GLY A 100 -13.74 -13.06 10.88
CA GLY A 100 -14.33 -14.37 10.63
C GLY A 100 -13.39 -15.35 9.90
N LYS A 101 -13.74 -16.64 9.94
CA LYS A 101 -12.99 -17.73 9.29
C LYS A 101 -12.79 -17.50 7.79
N ILE A 102 -13.78 -16.91 7.11
CA ILE A 102 -13.74 -16.59 5.68
C ILE A 102 -12.66 -15.54 5.39
N TYR A 103 -12.60 -14.45 6.17
CA TYR A 103 -11.57 -13.42 6.03
C TYR A 103 -10.16 -14.00 6.15
N ARG A 104 -9.92 -14.81 7.20
CA ARG A 104 -8.61 -15.47 7.39
C ARG A 104 -8.23 -16.41 6.25
N ARG A 105 -9.21 -17.02 5.57
CA ARG A 105 -8.98 -17.87 4.41
C ARG A 105 -8.62 -17.05 3.18
N LEU A 106 -9.34 -15.95 2.92
CA LEU A 106 -9.09 -15.05 1.79
C LEU A 106 -7.73 -14.35 1.93
N GLU A 107 -7.44 -13.82 3.11
CA GLU A 107 -6.22 -13.04 3.38
C GLU A 107 -5.05 -13.91 3.87
N ARG A 108 -5.13 -15.24 3.72
CA ARG A 108 -4.16 -16.20 4.28
C ARG A 108 -2.73 -15.90 3.86
N ASP A 109 -2.53 -15.61 2.58
CA ASP A 109 -1.20 -15.32 2.02
C ASP A 109 -0.57 -14.09 2.70
N TRP A 110 -1.32 -12.98 2.77
CA TRP A 110 -0.88 -11.75 3.43
C TRP A 110 -0.60 -11.95 4.91
N ILE A 111 -1.46 -12.69 5.62
CA ILE A 111 -1.26 -13.01 7.04
C ILE A 111 0.04 -13.80 7.25
N GLN A 112 0.32 -14.80 6.42
CA GLN A 112 1.55 -15.60 6.54
C GLN A 112 2.80 -14.79 6.22
N ARG A 113 2.75 -13.95 5.18
CA ARG A 113 3.86 -13.06 4.84
C ARG A 113 4.13 -12.04 5.95
N SER A 114 3.08 -11.45 6.55
CA SER A 114 3.22 -10.54 7.70
C SER A 114 3.94 -11.21 8.86
N LYS A 115 3.57 -12.46 9.20
CA LYS A 115 4.25 -13.23 10.27
C LYS A 115 5.73 -13.46 9.96
N ARG A 116 6.07 -13.79 8.72
CA ARG A 116 7.44 -14.03 8.30
C ARG A 116 8.31 -12.79 8.46
N VAL A 117 7.84 -11.66 7.91
CA VAL A 117 8.56 -10.38 8.00
C VAL A 117 8.69 -9.93 9.45
N LEU A 118 7.64 -10.08 10.27
CA LEU A 118 7.73 -9.79 11.71
C LEU A 118 8.78 -10.63 12.42
N ALA A 119 8.90 -11.92 12.09
CA ALA A 119 9.92 -12.78 12.66
C ALA A 119 11.33 -12.34 12.24
N GLU A 120 11.52 -11.87 11.01
CA GLU A 120 12.79 -11.31 10.55
C GLU A 120 13.14 -9.98 11.21
N LEU A 121 12.15 -9.13 11.47
CA LEU A 121 12.34 -7.82 12.13
C LEU A 121 12.59 -7.92 13.64
N ARG A 122 12.35 -9.09 14.25
CA ARG A 122 12.60 -9.38 15.67
C ARG A 122 13.98 -9.98 15.93
N LYS A 123 14.71 -10.36 14.88
CA LYS A 123 16.11 -10.77 14.94
C LYS A 123 17.01 -9.55 14.91
#